data_AF-A0A3Q4HFJ2-F1
#
_entry.id   AF-A0A3Q4HFJ2-F1
#
_cell.length_a   1.000
_cell.length_b   1.000
_cell.length_c   1.000
_cell.angle_alpha   90.00
_cell.angle_beta   90.00
_cell.angle_gamma   90.00
#
_symmetry.space_group_name_H-M   'P 1'
#
loop_
_entity.id
_entity.type
_entity.pdbx_description
1 polymer ?
#
loop_
_entity_poly.entity_id
_entity_poly.type
_entity_poly.pdbx_seq_one_letter_code
_entity_poly.pdbx_strand_id
1 'polypeptide(L)'
;MSHKIVNLRVKDVRFPTSLEQHGSDAMVRSLWSSGLKGFGLTFTLGKGTEIVLCAVKALAGLVIGKSLQEIVSNFRGFYRLLTSDGQMRWLGPEKGVIHLATAAVLNAVWDLWARAEGKDPKQIVSCIDFRYITDVLTEEEALVHIFFLSEDRMLKEGYPAYTTSCAWLGYSDQQLKQLCSDALKSGWTRFKVKVGADLEDDIRRCRLIRKMIGPSSTLMIDANQRWDVAEAISWVSRLTEVKPLWIEEPTSPDDILGHAAISKALAPLGIGVATGEQVRAQVCSNKHIFDGLYF
;
A
#
# COMPACT_ATOMS: atom_id res chain seq x y z
N MET A 1 -20.07 -5.93 -25.92
CA MET A 1 -19.48 -5.59 -27.25
C MET A 1 -17.96 -5.71 -27.13
N SER A 2 -17.18 -5.83 -28.21
CA SER A 2 -15.71 -5.91 -28.07
C SER A 2 -15.10 -4.53 -27.83
N HIS A 3 -14.86 -4.19 -26.57
CA HIS A 3 -14.24 -2.91 -26.17
C HIS A 3 -12.73 -2.96 -26.41
N LYS A 4 -12.28 -2.55 -27.60
CA LYS A 4 -10.87 -2.51 -27.98
C LYS A 4 -10.14 -1.33 -27.31
N ILE A 5 -8.99 -1.58 -26.70
CA ILE A 5 -8.12 -0.53 -26.16
C ILE A 5 -7.41 0.15 -27.32
N VAL A 6 -7.78 1.40 -27.61
CA VAL A 6 -7.26 2.16 -28.76
C VAL A 6 -6.21 3.19 -28.37
N ASN A 7 -6.10 3.56 -27.09
CA ASN A 7 -5.17 4.60 -26.64
C ASN A 7 -4.81 4.44 -25.16
N LEU A 8 -3.51 4.37 -24.88
CA LEU A 8 -2.95 4.52 -23.54
C LEU A 8 -2.42 5.95 -23.41
N ARG A 9 -3.08 6.75 -22.55
CA ARG A 9 -2.61 8.10 -22.20
C ARG A 9 -1.86 8.06 -20.88
N VAL A 10 -1.10 9.12 -20.62
CA VAL A 10 -0.41 9.33 -19.35
C VAL A 10 -0.36 10.83 -19.06
N LYS A 11 -0.41 11.20 -17.79
CA LYS A 11 -0.21 12.57 -17.31
C LYS A 11 0.76 12.54 -16.15
N ASP A 12 1.54 13.60 -16.03
CA ASP A 12 2.32 13.90 -14.83
C ASP A 12 1.45 14.82 -13.96
N VAL A 13 1.25 14.47 -12.69
CA VAL A 13 0.34 15.18 -11.79
C VAL A 13 0.98 15.24 -10.41
N ARG A 14 1.52 16.40 -10.06
CA ARG A 14 2.23 16.64 -8.79
C ARG A 14 1.45 17.65 -7.96
N PHE A 15 1.28 17.37 -6.68
CA PHE A 15 0.65 18.26 -5.72
C PHE A 15 1.73 18.85 -4.80
N PRO A 16 1.68 20.15 -4.46
CA PRO A 16 2.75 20.80 -3.70
C PRO A 16 2.61 20.57 -2.18
N THR A 17 2.38 19.33 -1.74
CA THR A 17 2.12 18.97 -0.33
C THR A 17 3.26 19.38 0.60
N SER A 18 4.49 19.43 0.07
CA SER A 18 5.69 19.90 0.77
C SER A 18 5.66 21.36 1.22
N LEU A 19 4.80 22.22 0.64
CA LEU A 19 4.66 23.63 1.08
C LEU A 19 4.11 23.72 2.51
N GLU A 20 3.19 22.84 2.86
CA GLU A 20 2.56 22.78 4.19
C GLU A 20 3.01 21.55 5.00
N GLN A 21 4.07 20.88 4.52
CA GLN A 21 4.63 19.64 5.10
C GLN A 21 3.56 18.55 5.36
N HIS A 22 2.48 18.61 4.58
CA HIS A 22 1.49 17.54 4.49
C HIS A 22 2.15 16.29 3.93
N GLY A 23 1.58 15.13 4.29
CA GLY A 23 1.97 13.79 3.83
C GLY A 23 2.82 13.79 2.56
N SER A 24 4.07 13.36 2.73
CA SER A 24 4.92 12.90 1.65
C SER A 24 4.13 11.89 0.77
N ASP A 25 4.36 11.96 -0.55
CA ASP A 25 3.91 11.03 -1.62
C ASP A 25 2.54 11.30 -2.36
N ALA A 26 2.47 11.08 -3.70
CA ALA A 26 1.35 11.33 -4.67
C ALA A 26 1.59 10.73 -6.12
N MET A 27 0.78 10.68 -7.21
CA MET A 27 -0.64 10.65 -7.72
C MET A 27 -0.52 10.66 -9.30
N VAL A 28 -1.47 10.47 -10.28
CA VAL A 28 -2.80 9.84 -10.53
C VAL A 28 -2.97 9.67 -12.08
N ARG A 29 -3.65 8.64 -12.64
CA ARG A 29 -3.58 8.31 -14.11
C ARG A 29 -4.83 7.61 -14.77
N SER A 30 -4.87 7.45 -16.12
CA SER A 30 -6.00 6.90 -16.93
C SER A 30 -5.65 6.14 -18.26
N LEU A 31 -6.65 5.45 -18.86
CA LEU A 31 -6.68 4.64 -20.12
C LEU A 31 -7.99 4.83 -20.92
N TRP A 32 -8.02 4.46 -22.22
CA TRP A 32 -9.16 4.70 -23.13
C TRP A 32 -9.48 3.50 -24.06
N SER A 33 -10.76 3.15 -24.18
CA SER A 33 -11.31 2.25 -25.20
C SER A 33 -12.40 2.97 -26.03
N SER A 34 -13.12 2.26 -26.89
CA SER A 34 -14.21 2.83 -27.70
C SER A 34 -15.40 3.26 -26.82
N GLY A 35 -15.47 4.56 -26.50
CA GLY A 35 -16.49 5.18 -25.66
C GLY A 35 -16.18 5.12 -24.16
N LEU A 36 -15.77 3.94 -23.67
CA LEU A 36 -15.41 3.69 -22.28
C LEU A 36 -13.95 4.11 -21.96
N LYS A 37 -13.67 4.34 -20.68
CA LYS A 37 -12.35 4.77 -20.17
C LYS A 37 -12.06 4.05 -18.86
N GLY A 38 -10.80 3.69 -18.68
CA GLY A 38 -10.27 3.13 -17.44
C GLY A 38 -9.47 4.18 -16.67
N PHE A 39 -9.46 4.09 -15.35
CA PHE A 39 -8.74 4.99 -14.46
C PHE A 39 -7.95 4.18 -13.43
N GLY A 40 -6.68 4.50 -13.27
CA GLY A 40 -5.77 3.67 -12.48
C GLY A 40 -4.43 4.36 -12.33
N LEU A 41 -3.88 4.26 -11.13
CA LEU A 41 -2.77 5.06 -10.65
C LEU A 41 -1.61 4.22 -10.14
N THR A 42 -0.49 4.91 -10.00
CA THR A 42 0.64 4.57 -9.13
C THR A 42 1.13 5.87 -8.49
N PHE A 43 2.09 5.79 -7.58
CA PHE A 43 2.33 6.75 -6.51
C PHE A 43 3.85 6.91 -6.26
N THR A 44 4.30 8.13 -5.95
CA THR A 44 5.70 8.58 -6.02
C THR A 44 5.94 9.86 -5.18
N LEU A 45 7.19 10.29 -5.02
CA LEU A 45 7.57 11.53 -4.30
C LEU A 45 7.84 12.76 -5.19
N GLY A 46 7.25 12.82 -6.39
CA GLY A 46 7.41 13.92 -7.33
C GLY A 46 8.70 13.84 -8.16
N LYS A 47 9.89 13.74 -7.57
CA LYS A 47 11.09 13.35 -8.34
C LYS A 47 11.00 11.87 -8.71
N GLY A 48 11.36 11.48 -9.94
CA GLY A 48 11.21 10.11 -10.43
C GLY A 48 9.83 9.81 -11.04
N THR A 49 8.81 10.65 -10.81
CA THR A 49 7.48 10.49 -11.42
C THR A 49 7.58 10.45 -12.95
N GLU A 50 8.41 11.31 -13.55
CA GLU A 50 8.69 11.33 -14.99
C GLU A 50 9.29 10.01 -15.53
N ILE A 51 10.04 9.28 -14.71
CA ILE A 51 10.65 7.99 -15.09
C ILE A 51 9.59 6.88 -15.09
N VAL A 52 8.70 6.86 -14.08
CA VAL A 52 7.54 5.96 -14.06
C VAL A 52 6.65 6.23 -15.27
N LEU A 53 6.40 7.51 -15.61
CA LEU A 53 5.68 7.89 -16.82
C LEU A 53 6.28 7.28 -18.10
N CYS A 54 7.61 7.30 -18.23
CA CYS A 54 8.31 6.70 -19.38
C CYS A 54 8.19 5.17 -19.39
N ALA A 55 8.33 4.50 -18.26
CA ALA A 55 8.11 3.06 -18.16
C ALA A 55 6.69 2.65 -18.60
N VAL A 56 5.64 3.42 -18.23
CA VAL A 56 4.28 3.10 -18.69
C VAL A 56 4.01 3.47 -20.15
N LYS A 57 4.82 4.34 -20.77
CA LYS A 57 4.80 4.53 -22.23
C LYS A 57 5.41 3.31 -22.93
N ALA A 58 6.48 2.73 -22.40
CA ALA A 58 7.11 1.53 -22.94
C ALA A 58 6.15 0.31 -22.93
N LEU A 59 5.36 0.15 -21.85
CA LEU A 59 4.33 -0.90 -21.77
C LEU A 59 3.17 -0.73 -22.77
N ALA A 60 3.02 0.42 -23.44
CA ALA A 60 1.85 0.70 -24.28
C ALA A 60 1.68 -0.28 -25.46
N GLY A 61 2.79 -0.77 -26.03
CA GLY A 61 2.76 -1.76 -27.12
C GLY A 61 2.19 -3.12 -26.72
N LEU A 62 2.16 -3.44 -25.41
CA LEU A 62 1.61 -4.69 -24.88
C LEU A 62 0.08 -4.59 -24.62
N VAL A 63 -0.48 -3.38 -24.67
CA VAL A 63 -1.85 -3.05 -24.21
C VAL A 63 -2.72 -2.51 -25.35
N ILE A 64 -2.19 -1.60 -26.18
CA ILE A 64 -2.94 -1.01 -27.29
C ILE A 64 -3.20 -2.10 -28.35
N GLY A 65 -4.43 -2.15 -28.85
CA GLY A 65 -4.88 -3.13 -29.84
C GLY A 65 -5.55 -4.36 -29.22
N LYS A 66 -5.37 -4.64 -27.93
CA LYS A 66 -6.10 -5.71 -27.23
C LYS A 66 -7.57 -5.38 -27.04
N SER A 67 -8.42 -6.40 -26.92
CA SER A 67 -9.80 -6.23 -26.47
C SER A 67 -9.96 -6.48 -24.97
N LEU A 68 -10.92 -5.82 -24.34
CA LEU A 68 -11.26 -6.08 -22.93
C LEU A 68 -11.63 -7.57 -22.72
N GLN A 69 -12.38 -8.17 -23.65
CA GLN A 69 -12.79 -9.57 -23.58
C GLN A 69 -11.61 -10.55 -23.66
N GLU A 70 -10.62 -10.27 -24.51
CA GLU A 70 -9.34 -11.01 -24.59
C GLU A 70 -8.54 -10.94 -23.29
N ILE A 71 -8.55 -9.77 -22.63
CA ILE A 71 -7.86 -9.57 -21.36
C ILE A 71 -8.60 -10.28 -20.23
N VAL A 72 -9.92 -10.11 -20.12
CA VAL A 72 -10.74 -10.69 -19.04
C VAL A 72 -10.81 -12.22 -19.11
N SER A 73 -10.90 -12.80 -20.31
CA SER A 73 -10.94 -14.27 -20.47
C SER A 73 -9.61 -14.97 -20.13
N ASN A 74 -8.51 -14.23 -20.01
CA ASN A 74 -7.22 -14.74 -19.53
C ASN A 74 -6.44 -13.64 -18.78
N PHE A 75 -7.02 -13.14 -17.68
CA PHE A 75 -6.43 -12.00 -16.95
C PHE A 75 -5.06 -12.34 -16.36
N ARG A 76 -4.88 -13.58 -15.86
CA ARG A 76 -3.57 -14.14 -15.50
C ARG A 76 -2.57 -14.06 -16.65
N GLY A 77 -2.96 -14.43 -17.87
CA GLY A 77 -2.13 -14.29 -19.08
C GLY A 77 -1.78 -12.83 -19.41
N PHE A 78 -2.70 -11.90 -19.23
CA PHE A 78 -2.44 -10.46 -19.41
C PHE A 78 -1.51 -9.88 -18.34
N TYR A 79 -1.67 -10.27 -17.06
CA TYR A 79 -0.72 -9.96 -15.99
C TYR A 79 0.69 -10.47 -16.37
N ARG A 80 0.78 -11.73 -16.81
CA ARG A 80 2.04 -12.35 -17.25
C ARG A 80 2.67 -11.63 -18.43
N LEU A 81 1.90 -11.11 -19.38
CA LEU A 81 2.43 -10.28 -20.47
C LEU A 81 3.13 -9.01 -19.96
N LEU A 82 2.60 -8.37 -18.90
CA LEU A 82 3.16 -7.14 -18.32
C LEU A 82 4.29 -7.37 -17.29
N THR A 83 4.46 -8.59 -16.77
CA THR A 83 5.49 -8.92 -15.74
C THR A 83 6.55 -9.92 -16.22
N SER A 84 6.29 -10.61 -17.32
CA SER A 84 7.14 -11.69 -17.86
C SER A 84 7.55 -11.49 -19.33
N ASP A 85 7.32 -10.32 -19.92
CA ASP A 85 8.03 -9.90 -21.14
C ASP A 85 9.54 -9.95 -20.91
N GLY A 86 10.27 -10.52 -21.87
CA GLY A 86 11.70 -10.86 -21.70
C GLY A 86 12.62 -9.66 -21.45
N GLN A 87 12.28 -8.47 -21.98
CA GLN A 87 13.08 -7.26 -21.79
C GLN A 87 12.58 -6.44 -20.60
N MET A 88 11.26 -6.23 -20.48
CA MET A 88 10.69 -5.45 -19.38
C MET A 88 10.89 -6.14 -18.03
N ARG A 89 10.88 -7.48 -17.98
CA ARG A 89 11.17 -8.25 -16.75
C ARG A 89 12.57 -7.96 -16.21
N TRP A 90 13.55 -7.71 -17.07
CA TRP A 90 14.93 -7.41 -16.66
C TRP A 90 15.07 -6.06 -15.92
N LEU A 91 14.08 -5.16 -16.07
CA LEU A 91 14.02 -3.87 -15.38
C LEU A 91 13.44 -3.96 -13.95
N GLY A 92 13.10 -5.17 -13.49
CA GLY A 92 12.61 -5.46 -12.14
C GLY A 92 13.38 -6.62 -11.51
N PRO A 93 12.91 -7.89 -11.64
CA PRO A 93 11.54 -8.28 -11.97
C PRO A 93 10.59 -7.97 -10.82
N GLU A 94 9.32 -7.69 -11.13
CA GLU A 94 8.23 -7.54 -10.14
C GLU A 94 8.61 -6.60 -8.96
N LYS A 95 9.25 -5.48 -9.29
CA LYS A 95 9.64 -4.42 -8.35
C LYS A 95 9.87 -3.07 -9.04
N GLY A 96 9.91 -2.00 -8.25
CA GLY A 96 10.38 -0.68 -8.65
C GLY A 96 9.62 -0.07 -9.84
N VAL A 97 10.28 0.82 -10.57
CA VAL A 97 9.70 1.68 -11.63
C VAL A 97 8.85 0.90 -12.64
N ILE A 98 9.31 -0.27 -13.12
CA ILE A 98 8.57 -1.06 -14.10
C ILE A 98 7.33 -1.74 -13.50
N HIS A 99 7.36 -2.12 -12.21
CA HIS A 99 6.20 -2.72 -11.57
C HIS A 99 5.17 -1.67 -11.11
N LEU A 100 5.62 -0.49 -10.68
CA LEU A 100 4.77 0.69 -10.49
C LEU A 100 4.04 1.07 -11.80
N ALA A 101 4.76 1.02 -12.93
CA ALA A 101 4.17 1.20 -14.26
C ALA A 101 3.13 0.13 -14.59
N THR A 102 3.44 -1.15 -14.37
CA THR A 102 2.50 -2.28 -14.58
C THR A 102 1.27 -2.17 -13.67
N ALA A 103 1.41 -1.78 -12.41
CA ALA A 103 0.29 -1.54 -11.49
C ALA A 103 -0.65 -0.44 -12.01
N ALA A 104 -0.11 0.68 -12.52
CA ALA A 104 -0.93 1.74 -13.12
C ALA A 104 -1.71 1.30 -14.36
N VAL A 105 -1.17 0.34 -15.15
CA VAL A 105 -1.89 -0.29 -16.27
C VAL A 105 -2.98 -1.23 -15.76
N LEU A 106 -2.63 -2.16 -14.87
CA LEU A 106 -3.55 -3.17 -14.34
C LEU A 106 -4.73 -2.53 -13.63
N ASN A 107 -4.49 -1.52 -12.77
CA ASN A 107 -5.55 -0.79 -12.08
C ASN A 107 -6.52 -0.11 -13.06
N ALA A 108 -6.00 0.48 -14.15
CA ALA A 108 -6.84 1.14 -15.15
C ALA A 108 -7.58 0.13 -16.05
N VAL A 109 -7.06 -1.07 -16.25
CA VAL A 109 -7.77 -2.18 -16.90
C VAL A 109 -8.86 -2.75 -15.98
N TRP A 110 -8.59 -2.87 -14.68
CA TRP A 110 -9.55 -3.30 -13.66
C TRP A 110 -10.74 -2.33 -13.51
N ASP A 111 -10.50 -1.02 -13.61
CA ASP A 111 -11.55 0.01 -13.62
C ASP A 111 -12.29 0.06 -14.97
N LEU A 112 -11.59 -0.08 -16.11
CA LEU A 112 -12.24 -0.23 -17.42
C LEU A 112 -13.20 -1.43 -17.44
N TRP A 113 -12.79 -2.55 -16.84
CA TRP A 113 -13.63 -3.73 -16.70
C TRP A 113 -14.87 -3.44 -15.85
N ALA A 114 -14.68 -2.88 -14.64
CA ALA A 114 -15.79 -2.53 -13.73
C ALA A 114 -16.82 -1.56 -14.32
N ARG A 115 -16.44 -0.75 -15.32
CA ARG A 115 -17.33 0.18 -16.03
C ARG A 115 -18.02 -0.42 -17.25
N ALA A 116 -17.50 -1.53 -17.78
CA ALA A 116 -18.11 -2.25 -18.90
C ALA A 116 -19.05 -3.37 -18.40
N GLU A 117 -18.67 -4.04 -17.31
CA GLU A 117 -19.30 -5.25 -16.79
C GLU A 117 -19.24 -5.24 -15.25
N GLY A 118 -20.28 -5.75 -14.60
CA GLY A 118 -20.23 -6.10 -13.17
C GLY A 118 -19.32 -7.31 -12.96
N LYS A 119 -18.60 -7.35 -11.83
CA LYS A 119 -17.67 -8.44 -11.49
C LYS A 119 -18.32 -9.43 -10.52
N ASP A 120 -18.19 -10.73 -10.79
CA ASP A 120 -18.40 -11.78 -9.79
C ASP A 120 -17.12 -11.87 -8.93
N PRO A 121 -17.20 -11.81 -7.58
CA PRO A 121 -16.04 -12.00 -6.69
C PRO A 121 -15.18 -13.24 -7.00
N LYS A 122 -15.77 -14.32 -7.54
CA LYS A 122 -15.02 -15.54 -7.95
C LYS A 122 -14.03 -15.27 -9.08
N GLN A 123 -14.30 -14.27 -9.93
CA GLN A 123 -13.39 -13.86 -11.01
C GLN A 123 -12.11 -13.19 -10.48
N ILE A 124 -12.02 -12.88 -9.19
CA ILE A 124 -10.80 -12.34 -8.59
C ILE A 124 -9.69 -13.40 -8.56
N VAL A 125 -10.00 -14.67 -8.27
CA VAL A 125 -8.98 -15.75 -8.18
C VAL A 125 -8.30 -16.01 -9.54
N SER A 126 -9.09 -16.06 -10.61
CA SER A 126 -8.57 -16.26 -11.97
C SER A 126 -7.71 -15.10 -12.49
N CYS A 127 -7.69 -13.97 -11.78
CA CYS A 127 -6.79 -12.84 -12.04
C CYS A 127 -5.44 -12.93 -11.30
N ILE A 128 -5.34 -13.72 -10.22
CA ILE A 128 -4.10 -13.92 -9.45
C ILE A 128 -3.14 -14.79 -10.26
N ASP A 129 -1.85 -14.46 -10.34
CA ASP A 129 -0.82 -15.37 -10.84
C ASP A 129 -0.17 -16.13 -9.67
N PHE A 130 -0.58 -17.38 -9.44
CA PHE A 130 -0.09 -18.22 -8.33
C PHE A 130 1.40 -18.63 -8.42
N ARG A 131 2.14 -18.15 -9.43
CA ARG A 131 3.57 -18.40 -9.55
C ARG A 131 4.33 -17.90 -8.32
N TYR A 132 5.19 -18.76 -7.79
CA TYR A 132 6.01 -18.50 -6.59
C TYR A 132 5.21 -18.28 -5.28
N ILE A 133 3.94 -18.71 -5.21
CA ILE A 133 3.15 -18.70 -3.96
C ILE A 133 2.40 -20.01 -3.65
N THR A 134 2.43 -21.02 -4.53
CA THR A 134 1.74 -22.32 -4.33
C THR A 134 2.29 -23.18 -3.18
N ASP A 135 3.45 -22.82 -2.63
CA ASP A 135 4.03 -23.35 -1.40
C ASP A 135 3.38 -22.77 -0.12
N VAL A 136 2.45 -21.82 -0.28
CA VAL A 136 1.84 -21.01 0.78
C VAL A 136 0.31 -20.94 0.63
N LEU A 137 -0.15 -20.76 -0.62
CA LEU A 137 -1.56 -20.63 -0.98
C LEU A 137 -1.76 -21.15 -2.41
N THR A 138 -2.51 -22.24 -2.55
CA THR A 138 -2.95 -22.78 -3.84
C THR A 138 -4.18 -22.03 -4.39
N GLU A 139 -4.51 -22.29 -5.67
CA GLU A 139 -5.71 -21.72 -6.29
C GLU A 139 -6.99 -22.33 -5.69
N GLU A 140 -6.94 -23.61 -5.33
CA GLU A 140 -7.99 -24.37 -4.67
C GLU A 140 -8.28 -23.81 -3.27
N GLU A 141 -7.26 -23.53 -2.45
CA GLU A 141 -7.42 -22.91 -1.13
C GLU A 141 -7.96 -21.47 -1.25
N ALA A 142 -7.43 -20.68 -2.19
CA ALA A 142 -7.90 -19.32 -2.44
C ALA A 142 -9.40 -19.26 -2.84
N LEU A 143 -9.88 -20.26 -3.60
CA LEU A 143 -11.30 -20.40 -3.93
C LEU A 143 -12.18 -20.66 -2.70
N VAL A 144 -11.73 -21.48 -1.74
CA VAL A 144 -12.49 -21.78 -0.52
C VAL A 144 -12.75 -20.52 0.32
N HIS A 145 -11.77 -19.62 0.42
CA HIS A 145 -11.86 -18.44 1.29
C HIS A 145 -12.86 -17.36 0.81
N ILE A 146 -13.19 -17.29 -0.48
CA ILE A 146 -14.05 -16.22 -1.03
C ILE A 146 -15.54 -16.37 -0.68
N PHE A 147 -16.01 -17.56 -0.29
CA PHE A 147 -17.43 -17.83 -0.03
C PHE A 147 -18.00 -17.19 1.25
N PHE A 148 -17.18 -16.46 2.03
CA PHE A 148 -17.55 -15.94 3.36
C PHE A 148 -17.81 -14.42 3.43
N LEU A 149 -17.79 -13.71 2.30
CA LEU A 149 -17.94 -12.25 2.25
C LEU A 149 -19.40 -11.83 1.95
N SER A 150 -20.11 -11.33 2.97
CA SER A 150 -21.40 -10.60 2.81
C SER A 150 -21.12 -9.10 2.66
N GLU A 151 -21.62 -8.52 1.56
CA GLU A 151 -21.50 -7.10 1.26
C GLU A 151 -22.42 -6.24 2.15
N ASP A 152 -23.55 -6.80 2.60
CA ASP A 152 -24.62 -6.13 3.35
C ASP A 152 -24.08 -5.38 4.59
N ARG A 153 -23.11 -5.99 5.28
CA ARG A 153 -22.49 -5.39 6.47
C ARG A 153 -21.66 -4.17 6.11
N MET A 154 -20.88 -4.22 5.03
CA MET A 154 -20.06 -3.09 4.57
C MET A 154 -20.94 -1.92 4.11
N LEU A 155 -22.05 -2.20 3.40
CA LEU A 155 -23.00 -1.17 2.95
C LEU A 155 -23.75 -0.50 4.12
N LYS A 156 -23.92 -1.21 5.25
CA LYS A 156 -24.64 -0.72 6.43
C LYS A 156 -23.74 -0.04 7.48
N GLU A 157 -22.56 -0.59 7.73
CA GLU A 157 -21.66 -0.19 8.83
C GLU A 157 -20.38 0.52 8.33
N GLY A 158 -20.11 0.51 7.02
CA GLY A 158 -18.86 0.97 6.44
C GLY A 158 -17.70 0.00 6.72
N TYR A 159 -16.47 0.53 6.74
CA TYR A 159 -15.27 -0.21 7.12
C TYR A 159 -14.45 0.60 8.14
N PRO A 160 -13.99 0.02 9.27
CA PRO A 160 -13.20 0.75 10.27
C PRO A 160 -11.87 1.29 9.69
N ALA A 161 -11.57 2.55 9.96
CA ALA A 161 -10.38 3.24 9.45
C ALA A 161 -9.50 3.81 10.58
N TYR A 162 -8.28 4.24 10.23
CA TYR A 162 -7.40 5.03 11.09
C TYR A 162 -6.87 6.27 10.35
N THR A 163 -6.33 7.25 11.08
CA THR A 163 -5.77 8.48 10.49
C THR A 163 -4.29 8.69 10.84
N THR A 164 -3.48 8.95 9.82
CA THR A 164 -2.07 9.42 9.95
C THR A 164 -1.99 10.95 9.89
N SER A 165 -3.02 11.60 9.33
CA SER A 165 -3.00 13.02 8.93
C SER A 165 -2.81 14.02 10.07
N CYS A 166 -2.95 13.56 11.33
CA CYS A 166 -2.80 14.40 12.52
C CYS A 166 -1.35 14.58 12.97
N ALA A 167 -0.40 13.76 12.47
CA ALA A 167 0.86 13.52 13.16
C ALA A 167 2.09 13.31 12.25
N TRP A 168 2.16 14.02 11.13
CA TRP A 168 3.37 14.12 10.30
C TRP A 168 4.52 14.78 11.06
N LEU A 169 5.77 14.38 10.79
CA LEU A 169 6.96 14.83 11.55
C LEU A 169 7.11 16.36 11.57
N GLY A 170 6.89 17.03 10.44
CA GLY A 170 7.05 18.49 10.30
C GLY A 170 6.06 19.36 11.08
N TYR A 171 5.04 18.77 11.73
CA TYR A 171 3.99 19.53 12.42
C TYR A 171 4.40 19.95 13.84
N SER A 172 4.17 21.23 14.15
CA SER A 172 4.30 21.79 15.48
C SER A 172 3.26 21.22 16.46
N ASP A 173 3.57 21.27 17.76
CA ASP A 173 2.66 20.88 18.83
C ASP A 173 1.27 21.50 18.74
N GLN A 174 1.14 22.73 18.23
CA GLN A 174 -0.15 23.39 18.08
C GLN A 174 -0.96 22.76 16.94
N GLN A 175 -0.32 22.38 15.83
CA GLN A 175 -0.96 21.63 14.75
C GLN A 175 -1.35 20.22 15.21
N LEU A 176 -0.46 19.51 15.94
CA LEU A 176 -0.79 18.22 16.55
C LEU A 176 -2.01 18.34 17.48
N LYS A 177 -2.04 19.38 18.33
CA LYS A 177 -3.14 19.67 19.26
C LYS A 177 -4.46 19.96 18.55
N GLN A 178 -4.42 20.72 17.45
CA GLN A 178 -5.61 21.02 16.67
C GLN A 178 -6.13 19.78 15.94
N LEU A 179 -5.27 19.11 15.16
CA LEU A 179 -5.66 18.03 14.27
C LEU A 179 -6.13 16.77 15.01
N CYS A 180 -5.47 16.36 16.09
CA CYS A 180 -6.00 15.27 16.93
C CYS A 180 -7.31 15.67 17.65
N SER A 181 -7.50 16.94 18.02
CA SER A 181 -8.77 17.41 18.61
C SER A 181 -9.91 17.35 17.60
N ASP A 182 -9.68 17.81 16.37
CA ASP A 182 -10.70 17.80 15.31
C ASP A 182 -11.00 16.38 14.82
N ALA A 183 -9.99 15.52 14.70
CA ALA A 183 -10.19 14.11 14.39
C ALA A 183 -11.02 13.37 15.46
N LEU A 184 -10.80 13.64 16.75
CA LEU A 184 -11.66 13.10 17.82
C LEU A 184 -13.11 13.58 17.69
N LYS A 185 -13.35 14.85 17.31
CA LYS A 185 -14.71 15.38 17.03
C LYS A 185 -15.36 14.71 15.82
N SER A 186 -14.57 14.33 14.82
CA SER A 186 -15.01 13.55 13.66
C SER A 186 -15.14 12.04 13.93
N GLY A 187 -14.95 11.58 15.17
CA GLY A 187 -15.16 10.17 15.56
C GLY A 187 -13.97 9.24 15.29
N TRP A 188 -12.77 9.77 14.98
CA TRP A 188 -11.57 8.93 14.82
C TRP A 188 -11.14 8.33 16.16
N THR A 189 -10.92 7.01 16.18
CA THR A 189 -10.51 6.23 17.37
C THR A 189 -9.13 5.58 17.22
N ARG A 190 -8.46 5.76 16.07
CA ARG A 190 -7.20 5.11 15.71
C ARG A 190 -6.28 6.10 15.00
N PHE A 191 -5.06 6.26 15.50
CA PHE A 191 -4.13 7.32 15.13
C PHE A 191 -2.72 6.77 14.87
N LYS A 192 -2.12 7.10 13.72
CA LYS A 192 -0.73 6.75 13.38
C LYS A 192 0.18 7.98 13.45
N VAL A 193 1.36 7.85 14.05
CA VAL A 193 2.34 8.92 14.28
C VAL A 193 3.65 8.59 13.58
N LYS A 194 4.15 9.50 12.74
CA LYS A 194 5.49 9.35 12.13
C LYS A 194 6.57 9.67 13.17
N VAL A 195 7.59 8.82 13.22
CA VAL A 195 8.74 8.83 14.16
C VAL A 195 10.07 8.58 13.41
N GLY A 196 11.21 8.48 14.10
CA GLY A 196 12.50 8.08 13.49
C GLY A 196 13.37 9.22 12.97
N ALA A 197 13.13 10.44 13.47
CA ALA A 197 13.96 11.61 13.20
C ALA A 197 14.86 11.98 14.40
N ASP A 198 14.25 12.12 15.58
CA ASP A 198 14.93 12.37 16.86
C ASP A 198 14.16 11.66 17.98
N LEU A 199 14.87 10.92 18.83
CA LEU A 199 14.25 10.05 19.83
C LEU A 199 13.52 10.82 20.94
N GLU A 200 14.07 11.95 21.40
CA GLU A 200 13.44 12.72 22.47
C GLU A 200 12.28 13.56 21.92
N ASP A 201 12.33 14.00 20.66
CA ASP A 201 11.18 14.58 19.96
C ASP A 201 10.07 13.55 19.73
N ASP A 202 10.39 12.32 19.32
CA ASP A 202 9.43 11.22 19.19
C ASP A 202 8.72 10.93 20.52
N ILE A 203 9.47 10.76 21.61
CA ILE A 203 8.93 10.58 22.97
C ILE A 203 7.99 11.73 23.33
N ARG A 204 8.43 12.98 23.11
CA ARG A 204 7.69 14.21 23.42
C ARG A 204 6.38 14.32 22.62
N ARG A 205 6.42 14.03 21.32
CA ARG A 205 5.25 14.01 20.40
C ARG A 205 4.28 12.89 20.73
N CYS A 206 4.77 11.66 20.91
CA CYS A 206 3.95 10.52 21.25
C CYS A 206 3.27 10.68 22.62
N ARG A 207 3.96 11.22 23.63
CA ARG A 207 3.37 11.58 24.94
C ARG A 207 2.25 12.61 24.80
N LEU A 208 2.47 13.66 24.01
CA LEU A 208 1.45 14.69 23.76
C LEU A 208 0.20 14.09 23.10
N ILE A 209 0.38 13.32 22.02
CA ILE A 209 -0.73 12.72 21.27
C ILE A 209 -1.49 11.72 22.14
N ARG A 210 -0.79 10.82 22.85
CA ARG A 210 -1.41 9.86 23.80
C ARG A 210 -2.21 10.57 24.90
N LYS A 211 -1.71 11.69 25.44
CA LYS A 211 -2.44 12.49 26.44
C LYS A 211 -3.76 13.06 25.89
N MET A 212 -3.83 13.36 24.58
CA MET A 212 -5.04 13.89 23.95
C MET A 212 -6.05 12.82 23.54
N ILE A 213 -5.60 11.76 22.85
CA ILE A 213 -6.49 10.71 22.33
C ILE A 213 -6.97 9.76 23.43
N GLY A 214 -6.40 9.88 24.64
CA GLY A 214 -6.73 9.07 25.80
C GLY A 214 -6.16 7.64 25.75
N PRO A 215 -6.45 6.82 26.78
CA PRO A 215 -5.98 5.44 26.85
C PRO A 215 -6.80 4.47 26.00
N SER A 216 -8.02 4.84 25.58
CA SER A 216 -8.95 4.00 24.82
C SER A 216 -8.71 4.02 23.30
N SER A 217 -8.21 5.14 22.74
CA SER A 217 -7.89 5.23 21.33
C SER A 217 -6.66 4.39 20.98
N THR A 218 -6.66 3.74 19.81
CA THR A 218 -5.47 3.05 19.30
C THR A 218 -4.43 4.08 18.86
N LEU A 219 -3.18 3.86 19.25
CA LEU A 219 -2.01 4.60 18.77
C LEU A 219 -1.11 3.62 18.02
N MET A 220 -0.56 4.04 16.89
CA MET A 220 0.45 3.32 16.14
C MET A 220 1.60 4.28 15.83
N ILE A 221 2.81 3.76 15.71
CA ILE A 221 4.00 4.54 15.33
C ILE A 221 4.60 3.97 14.05
N ASP A 222 5.32 4.80 13.30
CA ASP A 222 5.68 4.53 11.91
C ASP A 222 6.99 5.25 11.58
N ALA A 223 8.03 4.49 11.22
CA ALA A 223 9.39 5.00 11.10
C ALA A 223 9.89 5.13 9.67
N ASN A 224 9.16 4.66 8.65
CA ASN A 224 9.62 4.62 7.24
C ASN A 224 11.10 4.19 7.06
N GLN A 225 11.42 2.98 7.53
CA GLN A 225 12.62 2.22 7.16
C GLN A 225 13.94 2.79 7.70
N ARG A 226 13.87 3.62 8.74
CA ARG A 226 14.98 4.51 9.16
C ARG A 226 16.13 3.84 9.92
N TRP A 227 15.92 2.68 10.53
CA TRP A 227 16.84 2.11 11.53
C TRP A 227 17.39 0.74 11.14
N ASP A 228 18.55 0.39 11.70
CA ASP A 228 19.00 -1.01 11.80
C ASP A 228 18.25 -1.76 12.92
N VAL A 229 18.22 -3.10 12.85
CA VAL A 229 17.49 -3.99 13.79
C VAL A 229 17.72 -3.66 15.27
N ALA A 230 18.96 -3.46 15.69
CA ALA A 230 19.28 -3.18 17.10
C ALA A 230 18.86 -1.76 17.53
N GLU A 231 18.93 -0.79 16.62
CA GLU A 231 18.48 0.59 16.86
C GLU A 231 16.95 0.62 16.97
N ALA A 232 16.22 -0.02 16.04
CA ALA A 232 14.77 -0.12 16.06
C ALA A 232 14.24 -0.69 17.39
N ILE A 233 14.84 -1.78 17.88
CA ILE A 233 14.46 -2.39 19.16
C ILE A 233 14.70 -1.40 20.31
N SER A 234 15.85 -0.72 20.34
CA SER A 234 16.19 0.27 21.38
C SER A 234 15.24 1.47 21.36
N TRP A 235 14.99 2.04 20.18
CA TRP A 235 14.16 3.23 19.96
C TRP A 235 12.69 2.98 20.33
N VAL A 236 12.12 1.86 19.88
CA VAL A 236 10.72 1.52 20.18
C VAL A 236 10.53 1.12 21.64
N SER A 237 11.54 0.51 22.27
CA SER A 237 11.52 0.22 23.73
C SER A 237 11.47 1.49 24.59
N ARG A 238 11.96 2.62 24.09
CA ARG A 238 11.83 3.94 24.76
C ARG A 238 10.42 4.54 24.63
N LEU A 239 9.58 4.04 23.73
CA LEU A 239 8.22 4.51 23.48
C LEU A 239 7.12 3.64 24.13
N THR A 240 7.47 2.55 24.83
CA THR A 240 6.52 1.59 25.42
C THR A 240 5.50 2.25 26.38
N GLU A 241 5.85 3.34 27.05
CA GLU A 241 4.93 4.07 27.95
C GLU A 241 3.66 4.59 27.25
N VAL A 242 3.76 4.94 25.95
CA VAL A 242 2.60 5.43 25.18
C VAL A 242 1.75 4.30 24.60
N LYS A 243 2.17 3.04 24.78
CA LYS A 243 1.48 1.83 24.33
C LYS A 243 1.07 1.91 22.84
N PRO A 244 2.05 1.92 21.91
CA PRO A 244 1.74 1.76 20.50
C PRO A 244 1.29 0.32 20.23
N LEU A 245 0.26 0.13 19.40
CA LEU A 245 -0.20 -1.20 18.99
C LEU A 245 0.82 -1.88 18.06
N TRP A 246 1.43 -1.10 17.15
CA TRP A 246 2.55 -1.54 16.33
C TRP A 246 3.56 -0.42 16.05
N ILE A 247 4.77 -0.82 15.68
CA ILE A 247 5.72 -0.02 14.89
C ILE A 247 5.64 -0.44 13.42
N GLU A 248 5.51 0.52 12.51
CA GLU A 248 5.41 0.31 11.07
C GLU A 248 6.71 0.66 10.36
N GLU A 249 7.14 -0.21 9.44
CA GLU A 249 8.42 -0.16 8.72
C GLU A 249 9.59 0.30 9.61
N PRO A 250 9.94 -0.42 10.70
CA PRO A 250 11.07 -0.06 11.55
C PRO A 250 12.43 -0.12 10.83
N THR A 251 12.55 -0.92 9.77
CA THR A 251 13.80 -1.12 9.01
C THR A 251 13.50 -1.36 7.52
N SER A 252 14.51 -1.69 6.72
CA SER A 252 14.42 -1.93 5.28
C SER A 252 13.27 -2.89 4.91
N PRO A 253 12.41 -2.57 3.91
CA PRO A 253 11.25 -3.37 3.52
C PRO A 253 11.65 -4.67 2.77
N ASP A 254 12.94 -4.86 2.54
CA ASP A 254 13.56 -6.09 2.04
C ASP A 254 14.07 -7.00 3.16
N ASP A 255 14.27 -6.49 4.38
CA ASP A 255 14.81 -7.26 5.52
C ASP A 255 13.70 -7.92 6.35
N ILE A 256 13.20 -9.03 5.80
CA ILE A 256 12.21 -9.91 6.42
C ILE A 256 12.70 -10.41 7.79
N LEU A 257 13.97 -10.85 7.86
CA LEU A 257 14.54 -11.45 9.07
C LEU A 257 14.81 -10.40 10.15
N GLY A 258 15.18 -9.18 9.75
CA GLY A 258 15.25 -8.02 10.63
C GLY A 258 13.90 -7.67 11.23
N HIS A 259 12.84 -7.56 10.42
CA HIS A 259 11.48 -7.35 10.93
C HIS A 259 11.05 -8.45 11.91
N ALA A 260 11.35 -9.72 11.60
CA ALA A 260 11.06 -10.85 12.49
C ALA A 260 11.82 -10.77 13.82
N ALA A 261 13.11 -10.38 13.80
CA ALA A 261 13.92 -10.18 14.99
C ALA A 261 13.40 -9.02 15.86
N ILE A 262 13.00 -7.91 15.23
CA ILE A 262 12.38 -6.77 15.91
C ILE A 262 11.05 -7.19 16.54
N SER A 263 10.19 -7.90 15.80
CA SER A 263 8.88 -8.41 16.29
C SER A 263 9.06 -9.29 17.53
N LYS A 264 9.98 -10.27 17.46
CA LYS A 264 10.30 -11.16 18.59
C LYS A 264 10.82 -10.41 19.82
N ALA A 265 11.58 -9.33 19.63
CA ALA A 265 12.12 -8.51 20.72
C ALA A 265 11.09 -7.54 21.33
N LEU A 266 10.12 -7.06 20.55
CA LEU A 266 9.09 -6.11 20.99
C LEU A 266 7.81 -6.79 21.53
N ALA A 267 7.54 -8.04 21.16
CA ALA A 267 6.38 -8.79 21.65
C ALA A 267 6.26 -8.85 23.20
N PRO A 268 7.35 -9.01 24.00
CA PRO A 268 7.29 -8.92 25.47
C PRO A 268 6.87 -7.55 26.02
N LEU A 269 6.99 -6.49 25.21
CA LEU A 269 6.55 -5.13 25.54
C LEU A 269 5.10 -4.86 25.10
N GLY A 270 4.44 -5.83 24.44
CA GLY A 270 3.08 -5.70 23.91
C GLY A 270 2.97 -4.86 22.64
N ILE A 271 4.07 -4.70 21.89
CA ILE A 271 4.14 -3.88 20.66
C ILE A 271 4.35 -4.81 19.46
N GLY A 272 3.43 -4.76 18.49
CA GLY A 272 3.56 -5.49 17.23
C GLY A 272 4.50 -4.82 16.23
N VAL A 273 4.76 -5.49 15.11
CA VAL A 273 5.49 -4.93 13.96
C VAL A 273 4.64 -5.11 12.70
N ALA A 274 4.53 -4.03 11.92
CA ALA A 274 3.87 -4.00 10.62
C ALA A 274 4.84 -3.49 9.55
N THR A 275 4.62 -3.87 8.30
CA THR A 275 5.37 -3.42 7.11
C THR A 275 4.53 -3.73 5.88
N GLY A 276 4.72 -3.02 4.76
CA GLY A 276 3.91 -3.32 3.57
C GLY A 276 3.95 -2.29 2.45
N GLU A 277 4.04 -0.99 2.76
CA GLU A 277 3.85 0.07 1.74
C GLU A 277 4.92 0.07 0.65
N GLN A 278 6.13 -0.47 0.92
CA GLN A 278 7.17 -0.72 -0.09
C GLN A 278 7.47 -2.22 -0.36
N VAL A 279 6.65 -3.16 0.14
CA VAL A 279 6.86 -4.61 -0.09
C VAL A 279 6.58 -4.95 -1.56
N ARG A 280 7.64 -5.34 -2.27
CA ARG A 280 7.71 -5.22 -3.74
C ARG A 280 6.77 -6.12 -4.55
N ALA A 281 6.48 -7.32 -4.04
CA ALA A 281 5.66 -8.35 -4.70
C ALA A 281 5.20 -9.43 -3.70
N GLN A 282 4.19 -10.23 -4.09
CA GLN A 282 3.60 -11.33 -3.31
C GLN A 282 4.64 -12.30 -2.71
N VAL A 283 5.73 -12.59 -3.42
CA VAL A 283 6.83 -13.48 -2.97
C VAL A 283 7.57 -12.92 -1.74
N CYS A 284 7.59 -11.59 -1.59
CA CYS A 284 8.10 -10.94 -0.39
C CYS A 284 7.03 -10.94 0.71
N SER A 285 5.78 -10.63 0.38
CA SER A 285 4.64 -10.62 1.33
C SER A 285 4.47 -11.96 2.04
N ASN A 286 4.48 -13.08 1.29
CA ASN A 286 4.38 -14.43 1.84
C ASN A 286 5.38 -14.68 2.97
N LYS A 287 6.66 -14.31 2.76
CA LYS A 287 7.72 -14.59 3.74
C LYS A 287 7.55 -13.82 5.04
N HIS A 288 7.06 -12.58 4.99
CA HIS A 288 6.74 -11.81 6.19
C HIS A 288 5.64 -12.50 7.04
N ILE A 289 4.66 -13.17 6.41
CA ILE A 289 3.59 -13.88 7.13
C ILE A 289 4.14 -15.07 7.93
N PHE A 290 5.05 -15.88 7.36
CA PHE A 290 5.62 -17.05 8.07
C PHE A 290 6.46 -16.67 9.27
N ASP A 291 7.21 -15.57 9.19
CA ASP A 291 8.08 -15.12 10.28
C ASP A 291 7.33 -14.30 11.35
N GLY A 292 5.99 -14.35 11.36
CA GLY A 292 5.14 -13.85 12.45
C GLY A 292 4.84 -12.35 12.41
N LEU A 293 4.79 -11.76 11.20
CA LEU A 293 4.42 -10.36 10.99
C LEU A 293 2.99 -10.24 10.48
N TYR A 294 2.30 -9.19 10.90
CA TYR A 294 0.94 -8.86 10.45
C TYR A 294 0.96 -7.57 9.63
N PHE A 295 0.10 -7.53 8.61
CA PHE A 295 -0.16 -6.37 7.74
C PHE A 295 -1.38 -5.59 8.27
#